data_AF-A0A3S1L7N2-F1
#
_entry.id   AF-A0A3S1L7N2-F1
#
_cell.length_a   1.000
_cell.length_b   1.000
_cell.length_c   1.000
_cell.angle_alpha   90.00
_cell.angle_beta   90.00
_cell.angle_gamma   90.00
#
_symmetry.space_group_name_H-M   'P 1'
#
loop_
_entity.id
_entity.type
_entity.pdbx_description
1 polymer ?
#
loop_
_entity_poly.entity_id
_entity_poly.type
_entity_poly.pdbx_seq_one_letter_code
_entity_poly.pdbx_strand_id
1 'polypeptide(L)'
;VWADQTARLARLDAALSLAEKFQPLLVKADAAHFVEKALAARQQQGGAFVLYHSIMWQYLPRATKDAITATLEQAGREATAVAPIARLRMEPRDHTKQWAVLSLTLWPGGETRRLANCDYHGRWIEWIG
;
A
#
# COMPACT_ATOMS: atom_id res chain seq x y z
N VAL A 1 19.69 6.79 -6.58
CA VAL A 1 19.49 7.46 -7.90
C VAL A 1 20.87 7.85 -8.37
N TRP A 2 21.24 7.49 -9.61
CA TRP A 2 22.57 7.82 -10.13
C TRP A 2 22.61 9.24 -10.67
N ALA A 3 23.78 9.87 -10.68
CA ALA A 3 23.95 11.28 -11.03
C ALA A 3 23.51 11.62 -12.47
N ASP A 4 23.62 10.65 -13.37
CA ASP A 4 23.20 10.74 -14.78
C ASP A 4 21.68 10.58 -14.97
N GLN A 5 20.94 10.13 -13.95
CA GLN A 5 19.49 9.92 -14.02
C GLN A 5 18.71 11.20 -13.69
N THR A 6 18.94 12.26 -14.45
CA THR A 6 18.37 13.61 -14.23
C THR A 6 16.85 13.60 -13.99
N ALA A 7 16.08 12.86 -14.79
CA ALA A 7 14.63 12.74 -14.62
C ALA A 7 14.22 12.05 -13.31
N ARG A 8 15.03 11.14 -12.77
CA ARG A 8 14.78 10.48 -11.48
C ARG A 8 15.18 11.38 -10.31
N LEU A 9 16.24 12.17 -10.47
CA LEU A 9 16.64 13.19 -9.49
C LEU A 9 15.52 14.22 -9.33
N ALA A 10 15.02 14.79 -10.43
CA ALA A 10 13.92 15.75 -10.38
C ALA A 10 12.66 15.21 -9.68
N ARG A 11 12.32 13.92 -9.89
CA ARG A 11 11.22 13.27 -9.16
C ARG A 11 11.50 13.09 -7.67
N LEU A 12 12.73 12.75 -7.31
CA LEU A 12 13.14 12.64 -5.91
C LEU A 12 13.04 14.00 -5.21
N ASP A 13 13.56 15.07 -5.82
CA ASP A 13 13.51 16.43 -5.27
C ASP A 13 12.07 16.90 -5.06
N ALA A 14 11.19 16.63 -6.02
CA ALA A 14 9.76 16.93 -5.87
C ALA A 14 9.11 16.14 -4.73
N ALA A 15 9.43 14.85 -4.58
CA ALA A 15 8.93 14.02 -3.49
C ALA A 15 9.44 14.49 -2.11
N LEU A 16 10.71 14.87 -2.02
CA LEU A 16 11.30 15.45 -0.79
C LEU A 16 10.64 16.78 -0.44
N SER A 17 10.42 17.65 -1.43
CA SER A 17 9.71 18.93 -1.23
C SER A 17 8.29 18.72 -0.71
N LEU A 18 7.60 17.65 -1.13
CA LEU A 18 6.29 17.28 -0.58
C LEU A 18 6.41 16.75 0.85
N ALA A 19 7.41 15.91 1.15
CA ALA A 19 7.63 15.37 2.48
C ALA A 19 8.03 16.46 3.50
N GLU A 20 8.72 17.52 3.08
CA GLU A 20 9.02 18.69 3.93
C GLU A 20 7.74 19.45 4.30
N LYS A 21 6.82 19.63 3.35
CA LYS A 21 5.53 20.32 3.55
C LYS A 21 4.53 19.47 4.32
N PHE A 22 4.52 18.17 4.07
CA PHE A 22 3.60 17.19 4.63
C PHE A 22 4.42 16.08 5.28
N GLN A 23 4.98 16.38 6.45
CA GLN A 23 5.88 15.45 7.15
C GLN A 23 5.15 14.13 7.46
N PRO A 24 5.63 13.00 6.91
CA PRO A 24 5.04 11.71 7.24
C PRO A 24 5.41 11.32 8.66
N LEU A 25 4.51 10.62 9.34
CA LEU A 25 4.85 9.97 10.60
C LEU A 25 5.80 8.79 10.33
N LEU A 26 7.06 8.94 10.73
CA LEU A 26 8.04 7.86 10.61
C LEU A 26 8.02 6.98 11.86
N VAL A 27 7.73 5.70 11.67
CA VAL A 27 7.67 4.71 12.76
C VAL A 27 8.68 3.59 12.49
N LYS A 28 9.60 3.37 13.44
CA LYS A 28 10.52 2.23 13.42
C LYS A 28 9.85 1.02 14.07
N ALA A 29 9.39 0.08 13.26
CA ALA A 29 8.74 -1.14 13.73
C ALA A 29 8.92 -2.29 12.74
N ASP A 30 8.72 -3.52 13.20
CA ASP A 30 8.41 -4.63 12.32
C ASP A 30 7.09 -4.37 11.57
N ALA A 31 7.01 -4.78 10.31
CA ALA A 31 5.88 -4.45 9.45
C ALA A 31 4.57 -5.10 9.92
N ALA A 32 4.60 -6.34 10.44
CA ALA A 32 3.40 -7.00 10.95
C ALA A 32 2.92 -6.31 12.23
N HIS A 33 3.84 -6.03 13.15
CA HIS A 33 3.54 -5.27 14.38
C HIS A 33 2.99 -3.87 14.10
N PHE A 34 3.53 -3.19 13.10
CA PHE A 34 3.04 -1.89 12.66
C PHE A 34 1.58 -1.96 12.19
N VAL A 35 1.25 -2.95 11.35
CA VAL A 35 -0.11 -3.14 10.82
C VAL A 35 -1.09 -3.49 11.93
N GLU A 36 -0.73 -4.38 12.85
CA GLU A 36 -1.56 -4.75 14.00
C GLU A 36 -1.90 -3.52 14.85
N LYS A 37 -0.88 -2.74 15.23
CA LYS A 37 -1.09 -1.50 16.00
C LYS A 37 -1.93 -0.47 15.26
N ALA A 38 -1.69 -0.28 13.97
CA ALA A 38 -2.45 0.67 13.16
C ALA A 38 -3.93 0.26 13.06
N LEU A 39 -4.21 -1.03 12.89
CA LEU A 39 -5.58 -1.56 12.87
C LEU A 39 -6.26 -1.43 14.24
N ALA A 40 -5.56 -1.72 15.34
CA ALA A 40 -6.11 -1.56 16.68
C ALA A 40 -6.46 -0.10 17.00
N ALA A 41 -5.67 0.85 16.48
CA ALA A 41 -5.90 2.28 16.67
C ALA A 41 -6.89 2.91 15.66
N ARG A 42 -7.46 2.12 14.73
CA ARG A 42 -8.31 2.67 13.67
C ARG A 42 -9.63 3.22 14.23
N GLN A 43 -10.16 4.24 13.56
CA GLN A 43 -11.52 4.71 13.83
C GLN A 43 -12.53 3.62 13.43
N GLN A 44 -13.41 3.28 14.37
CA GLN A 44 -14.45 2.28 14.17
C GLN A 44 -15.77 2.88 13.67
N GLN A 45 -15.83 4.21 13.54
CA GLN A 45 -17.01 4.95 13.12
C GLN A 45 -16.60 6.11 12.21
N GLY A 46 -17.17 6.16 11.01
CA GLY A 46 -17.06 7.31 10.10
C GLY A 46 -15.73 7.47 9.37
N GLY A 47 -14.88 6.43 9.33
CA GLY A 47 -13.56 6.50 8.70
C GLY A 47 -13.13 5.19 8.04
N ALA A 48 -12.59 5.29 6.82
CA ALA A 48 -11.98 4.16 6.15
C ALA A 48 -10.53 3.96 6.63
N PHE A 49 -10.18 2.76 7.05
CA PHE A 49 -8.78 2.40 7.27
C PHE A 49 -8.18 1.91 5.96
N VAL A 50 -7.05 2.48 5.53
CA VAL A 50 -6.36 2.06 4.32
C VAL A 50 -4.93 1.65 4.66
N LEU A 51 -4.61 0.36 4.51
CA LEU A 51 -3.23 -0.09 4.41
C LEU A 51 -2.77 0.05 2.96
N TYR A 52 -1.86 0.99 2.71
CA TYR A 52 -1.22 1.18 1.42
C TYR A 52 0.21 0.65 1.41
N HIS A 53 0.59 -0.05 0.35
CA HIS A 53 1.98 -0.39 0.09
C HIS A 53 2.27 -0.49 -1.42
N SER A 54 3.50 -0.13 -1.80
CA SER A 54 3.97 -0.23 -3.18
C SER A 54 5.41 -0.71 -3.24
N ILE A 55 5.70 -1.66 -4.15
CA ILE A 55 7.03 -2.22 -4.39
C ILE A 55 7.76 -2.54 -3.08
N MET A 56 7.02 -3.15 -2.15
CA MET A 56 7.49 -3.45 -0.80
C MET A 56 7.28 -4.93 -0.51
N TRP A 57 6.12 -5.46 -0.92
CA TRP A 57 5.69 -6.80 -0.54
C TRP A 57 6.69 -7.88 -0.91
N GLN A 58 7.32 -7.79 -2.08
CA GLN A 58 8.30 -8.79 -2.55
C GLN A 58 9.49 -8.97 -1.58
N TYR A 59 9.86 -7.93 -0.84
CA TYR A 59 11.00 -7.95 0.09
C TYR A 59 10.67 -8.51 1.47
N LEU A 60 9.38 -8.65 1.82
CA LEU A 60 9.00 -9.17 3.13
C LEU A 60 9.25 -10.70 3.23
N PRO A 61 9.74 -11.18 4.38
CA PRO A 61 9.76 -12.60 4.70
C PRO A 61 8.35 -13.19 4.62
N ARG A 62 8.25 -14.49 4.29
CA ARG A 62 6.97 -15.19 4.17
C ARG A 62 6.13 -15.08 5.45
N ALA A 63 6.74 -15.28 6.61
CA ALA A 63 6.06 -15.18 7.90
C ALA A 63 5.43 -13.79 8.12
N THR A 64 6.12 -12.70 7.76
CA THR A 64 5.59 -11.34 7.86
C THR A 64 4.41 -11.12 6.90
N LYS A 65 4.50 -11.63 5.67
CA LYS A 65 3.41 -11.56 4.68
C LYS A 65 2.14 -12.26 5.19
N ASP A 66 2.32 -13.47 5.74
CA ASP A 66 1.23 -14.28 6.27
C ASP A 66 0.60 -13.60 7.50
N ALA A 67 1.41 -13.09 8.43
CA ALA A 67 0.95 -12.37 9.61
C ALA A 67 0.12 -11.11 9.26
N ILE A 68 0.61 -10.27 8.35
CA ILE A 68 -0.13 -9.08 7.89
C ILE A 68 -1.45 -9.48 7.23
N THR A 69 -1.44 -10.52 6.39
CA THR A 69 -2.64 -10.99 5.68
C THR A 69 -3.69 -11.51 6.67
N ALA A 70 -3.29 -12.36 7.61
CA ALA A 70 -4.18 -12.88 8.65
C ALA A 70 -4.75 -11.77 9.54
N THR A 71 -3.95 -10.76 9.89
CA THR A 71 -4.39 -9.61 10.71
C THR A 71 -5.45 -8.78 9.97
N LEU A 72 -5.27 -8.54 8.67
CA LEU A 72 -6.26 -7.83 7.85
C LEU A 72 -7.55 -8.64 7.68
N GLU A 73 -7.45 -9.95 7.46
CA GLU A 73 -8.61 -10.84 7.35
C GLU A 73 -9.40 -10.89 8.65
N GLN A 74 -8.71 -10.99 9.80
CA GLN A 74 -9.33 -10.93 11.12
C GLN A 74 -10.08 -9.61 11.33
N ALA A 75 -9.40 -8.47 11.15
CA ALA A 75 -10.00 -7.15 11.32
C ALA A 75 -11.13 -6.90 10.32
N GLY A 76 -11.02 -7.46 9.11
CA GLY A 76 -12.02 -7.38 8.05
C GLY A 76 -13.35 -8.02 8.42
N ARG A 77 -13.40 -8.95 9.39
CA ARG A 77 -14.65 -9.54 9.90
C ARG A 77 -15.48 -8.55 10.74
N GLU A 78 -14.84 -7.53 11.27
CA GLU A 78 -15.48 -6.46 12.07
C GLU A 78 -15.68 -5.17 11.24
N ALA A 79 -15.18 -5.14 10.00
CA ALA A 79 -15.34 -4.00 9.11
C ALA A 79 -16.81 -3.83 8.71
N THR A 80 -17.26 -2.57 8.63
CA THR A 80 -18.62 -2.22 8.22
C THR A 80 -18.58 -1.25 7.06
N ALA A 81 -19.74 -0.98 6.43
CA ALA A 81 -19.82 0.01 5.36
C ALA A 81 -19.42 1.43 5.80
N VAL A 82 -19.60 1.77 7.08
CA VAL A 82 -19.26 3.09 7.65
C VAL A 82 -17.85 3.16 8.25
N ALA A 83 -17.20 2.00 8.42
CA ALA A 83 -15.81 1.89 8.84
C ALA A 83 -15.11 0.74 8.09
N PRO A 84 -14.91 0.90 6.77
CA PRO A 84 -14.34 -0.16 5.94
C PRO A 84 -12.84 -0.28 6.18
N ILE A 85 -12.31 -1.46 5.86
CA ILE A 85 -10.86 -1.72 5.82
C ILE A 85 -10.49 -1.96 4.36
N ALA A 86 -9.46 -1.27 3.90
CA ALA A 86 -8.94 -1.39 2.55
C ALA A 86 -7.46 -1.77 2.59
N ARG A 87 -7.09 -2.75 1.77
CA ARG A 87 -5.69 -3.03 1.43
C ARG A 87 -5.45 -2.61 -0.02
N LEU A 88 -4.84 -1.44 -0.20
CA LEU A 88 -4.46 -0.90 -1.51
C LEU A 88 -2.99 -1.23 -1.79
N ARG A 89 -2.74 -1.97 -2.87
CA ARG A 89 -1.39 -2.46 -3.19
C ARG A 89 -1.01 -2.17 -4.63
N MET A 90 0.18 -1.59 -4.84
CA MET A 90 0.82 -1.48 -6.16
C MET A 90 2.05 -2.37 -6.18
N GLU A 91 1.89 -3.62 -6.60
CA GLU A 91 2.93 -4.64 -6.49
C GLU A 91 3.10 -5.42 -7.81
N PRO A 92 4.30 -5.95 -8.10
CA PRO A 92 4.45 -6.93 -9.17
C PRO A 92 3.58 -8.16 -8.87
N ARG A 93 2.78 -8.58 -9.84
CA ARG A 93 2.01 -9.85 -9.76
C ARG A 93 2.52 -10.94 -10.68
N ASP A 94 3.21 -10.53 -11.73
CA ASP A 94 3.80 -11.39 -12.74
C ASP A 94 5.14 -10.76 -13.13
N HIS A 95 6.24 -11.44 -12.79
CA HIS A 95 7.59 -10.95 -13.04
C HIS A 95 7.97 -10.91 -14.52
N THR A 96 7.16 -11.52 -15.40
CA THR A 96 7.32 -11.39 -16.86
C THR A 96 6.79 -10.06 -17.39
N LYS A 97 6.02 -9.32 -16.57
CA LYS A 97 5.47 -8.01 -16.93
C LYS A 97 6.38 -6.88 -16.46
N GLN A 98 6.44 -5.83 -17.28
CA GLN A 98 7.24 -4.64 -17.01
C GLN A 98 6.47 -3.57 -16.21
N TRP A 99 5.40 -3.97 -15.52
CA TRP A 99 4.54 -3.08 -14.74
C TRP A 99 4.05 -3.74 -13.45
N ALA A 100 3.77 -2.91 -12.45
CA ALA A 100 3.07 -3.31 -11.25
C ALA A 100 1.55 -3.30 -11.49
N VAL A 101 0.81 -4.00 -10.63
CA VAL A 101 -0.64 -3.98 -10.64
C VAL A 101 -1.14 -3.25 -9.41
N LEU A 102 -2.00 -2.24 -9.61
CA LEU A 102 -2.79 -1.65 -8.53
C LEU A 102 -3.99 -2.54 -8.25
N SER A 103 -4.14 -3.00 -7.01
CA SER A 103 -5.29 -3.80 -6.56
C SER A 103 -5.79 -3.33 -5.22
N LEU A 104 -7.10 -3.39 -5.03
CA LEU A 104 -7.79 -3.07 -3.79
C LEU A 104 -8.49 -4.33 -3.28
N THR A 105 -8.18 -4.73 -2.05
CA THR A 105 -9.04 -5.63 -1.27
C THR A 105 -9.86 -4.77 -0.31
N LEU A 106 -11.18 -4.92 -0.30
CA LEU A 106 -12.09 -4.11 0.51
C LEU A 106 -12.94 -5.00 1.43
N TRP A 107 -12.97 -4.67 2.72
CA TRP A 107 -13.88 -5.25 3.70
C TRP A 107 -14.93 -4.21 4.15
N PRO A 108 -16.19 -4.62 4.40
CA PRO A 108 -16.69 -6.01 4.45
C PRO A 108 -16.74 -6.70 3.08
N GLY A 109 -16.65 -8.02 3.06
CA GLY A 109 -16.67 -8.86 1.85
C GLY A 109 -15.30 -9.43 1.44
N GLY A 110 -14.23 -8.65 1.59
CA GLY A 110 -12.86 -9.09 1.28
C GLY A 110 -12.59 -9.29 -0.21
N GLU A 111 -13.43 -8.73 -1.09
CA GLU A 111 -13.27 -8.84 -2.53
C GLU A 111 -12.02 -8.08 -2.98
N THR A 112 -11.24 -8.71 -3.86
CA THR A 112 -10.09 -8.06 -4.50
C THR A 112 -10.41 -7.64 -5.93
N ARG A 113 -10.28 -6.35 -6.21
CA ARG A 113 -10.40 -5.78 -7.54
C ARG A 113 -9.05 -5.28 -8.03
N ARG A 114 -8.72 -5.59 -9.29
CA ARG A 114 -7.64 -4.92 -10.01
C ARG A 114 -8.15 -3.57 -10.48
N LEU A 115 -7.36 -2.52 -10.26
CA LEU A 115 -7.72 -1.14 -10.58
C LEU A 115 -6.90 -0.57 -11.73
N ALA A 116 -5.61 -0.92 -11.84
CA ALA A 116 -4.73 -0.36 -12.85
C ALA A 116 -3.48 -1.21 -13.11
N ASN A 117 -2.84 -0.96 -14.25
CA ASN A 117 -1.42 -1.20 -14.46
C ASN A 117 -0.64 0.07 -14.13
N CYS A 118 0.52 -0.08 -13.50
CA CYS A 118 1.35 1.06 -13.10
C CYS A 118 2.80 0.85 -13.49
N ASP A 119 3.44 1.91 -13.94
CA ASP A 119 4.90 1.96 -13.98
C ASP A 119 5.49 1.79 -12.57
N TYR A 120 6.56 1.02 -12.45
CA TYR A 120 7.27 0.81 -11.17
C TYR A 120 7.77 2.10 -10.52
N HIS A 121 7.94 3.17 -11.30
CA HIS A 121 8.45 4.45 -10.85
C HIS A 121 7.43 5.60 -11.00
N GLY A 122 6.14 5.26 -11.15
CA GLY A 122 5.05 6.24 -11.17
C GLY A 122 5.01 7.13 -12.41
N ARG A 123 5.62 6.72 -13.53
CA ARG A 123 5.59 7.49 -14.80
C ARG A 123 4.24 7.47 -15.49
N TRP A 124 3.50 6.38 -15.33
CA TRP A 124 2.17 6.22 -15.91
C TRP A 124 1.32 5.31 -15.04
N ILE A 125 0.01 5.50 -15.16
CA ILE A 125 -1.03 4.62 -14.63
C ILE A 125 -2.06 4.40 -15.73
N GLU A 126 -2.40 3.14 -15.98
CA GLU A 126 -3.42 2.73 -16.94
C GLU A 126 -4.57 2.10 -16.14
N TRP A 127 -5.65 2.85 -15.99
CA TRP A 127 -6.84 2.41 -15.26
C TRP A 127 -7.58 1.32 -16.04
N ILE A 128 -8.06 0.31 -15.32
CA ILE A 128 -8.78 -0.83 -15.88
C ILE A 128 -10.14 -0.88 -15.20
N GLY A 129 -11.17 -0.40 -15.90
CA GLY A 129 -12.54 -0.28 -15.40
C GLY A 129 -13.03 1.15 -15.39
#